data_AF-A0A9E5SYP7-F1
#
_entry.id   AF-A0A9E5SYP7-F1
#
_cell.length_a   1.000
_cell.length_b   1.000
_cell.length_c   1.000
_cell.angle_alpha   90.00
_cell.angle_beta   90.00
_cell.angle_gamma   90.00
#
_symmetry.space_group_name_H-M   'P 1'
#
loop_
_entity.id
_entity.type
_entity.pdbx_description
1 polymer ?
#
loop_
_entity_poly.entity_id
_entity_poly.type
_entity_poly.pdbx_seq_one_letter_code
_entity_poly.pdbx_strand_id
1 'polypeptide(L)' 'MTVETLEKWSKAAEILHGMGYTIFQMQYGTDVPEGLHVRFWAATKPDVMVVTHNRAVHEAILRYDTER' A
#
# COMPACT_ATOMS: atom_id res chain seq x y z
N MET A 1 7.87 -4.31 0.03
CA MET A 1 8.46 -3.48 1.11
C MET A 1 7.54 -3.47 2.30
N THR A 2 8.06 -3.49 3.52
CA THR A 2 7.25 -3.46 4.75
C THR A 2 7.07 -2.03 5.24
N VAL A 3 5.84 -1.64 5.57
CA VAL A 3 5.47 -0.29 6.00
C VAL A 3 4.65 -0.37 7.29
N GLU A 4 5.29 -0.03 8.41
CA GLU A 4 4.68 -0.15 9.75
C GLU A 4 4.38 1.19 10.43
N THR A 5 4.58 2.31 9.72
CA THR A 5 4.29 3.64 10.24
C THR A 5 3.55 4.48 9.21
N LEU A 6 2.69 5.39 9.70
CA LEU A 6 1.95 6.32 8.84
C LEU A 6 2.89 7.23 8.03
N GLU A 7 4.00 7.66 8.61
CA GLU A 7 5.00 8.49 7.90
C GLU A 7 5.60 7.75 6.69
N LYS A 8 6.01 6.49 6.88
CA LYS A 8 6.53 5.65 5.78
C LYS A 8 5.46 5.40 4.73
N TRP A 9 4.21 5.18 5.15
CA TRP A 9 3.08 5.04 4.25
C TRP A 9 2.85 6.30 3.42
N SER A 10 2.71 7.46 4.05
CA SER A 10 2.49 8.73 3.35
C SER A 10 3.56 9.01 2.31
N LYS A 11 4.84 8.81 2.68
CA LYS A 11 5.96 8.99 1.75
C LYS A 11 5.92 7.99 0.59
N ALA A 12 5.63 6.72 0.88
CA ALA A 12 5.53 5.69 -0.16
C ALA A 12 4.36 5.98 -1.13
N ALA A 13 3.19 6.32 -0.59
CA ALA A 13 2.00 6.65 -1.37
C ALA A 13 2.23 7.86 -2.27
N GLU A 14 2.85 8.93 -1.75
CA GLU A 14 3.20 10.13 -2.52
C GLU A 14 4.16 9.80 -3.67
N ILE A 15 5.23 9.07 -3.39
CA ILE A 15 6.23 8.67 -4.41
C ILE A 15 5.58 7.79 -5.47
N LEU A 16 4.86 6.75 -5.07
CA LEU A 16 4.23 5.80 -6.00
C LEU A 16 3.16 6.49 -6.84
N HIS A 17 2.36 7.36 -6.24
CA HIS A 17 1.38 8.19 -6.96
C HIS A 17 2.07 9.11 -7.98
N GLY A 18 3.10 9.85 -7.57
CA GLY A 18 3.86 10.74 -8.47
C GLY A 18 4.57 9.98 -9.60
N MET A 19 4.89 8.70 -9.36
CA MET A 19 5.40 7.79 -10.40
C MET A 19 4.30 7.17 -11.27
N GLY A 20 3.02 7.50 -11.08
CA GLY A 20 1.92 6.99 -11.89
C GLY A 20 1.51 5.56 -11.58
N TYR A 21 1.82 5.05 -10.39
CA TYR A 21 1.28 3.77 -9.92
C TYR A 21 -0.14 3.92 -9.40
N THR A 22 -0.94 2.88 -9.60
CA THR A 22 -2.27 2.72 -9.00
C THR A 22 -2.31 1.49 -8.11
N ILE A 23 -3.15 1.52 -7.07
CA ILE A 23 -3.48 0.28 -6.35
C ILE A 23 -4.27 -0.58 -7.33
N PHE A 24 -3.90 -1.87 -7.39
CA PHE A 24 -4.54 -2.84 -8.27
C PHE A 24 -5.21 -3.97 -7.48
N GLN A 25 -4.60 -4.36 -6.35
CA GLN A 25 -5.12 -5.47 -5.55
C GLN A 25 -4.66 -5.36 -4.09
N MET A 26 -5.57 -5.74 -3.19
CA MET A 26 -5.26 -5.97 -1.78
C MET A 26 -5.53 -7.44 -1.42
N GLN A 27 -4.69 -8.02 -0.57
CA GLN A 27 -4.84 -9.39 -0.06
C GLN A 27 -4.52 -9.44 1.43
N TYR A 28 -5.11 -10.42 2.12
CA TYR A 28 -4.94 -10.67 3.56
C TYR A 28 -5.44 -9.53 4.46
N GLY A 29 -5.42 -9.79 5.77
CA GLY A 29 -5.64 -8.80 6.82
C GLY A 29 -4.34 -8.52 7.58
N THR A 30 -4.36 -7.52 8.46
CA THR A 30 -3.22 -7.22 9.36
C THR A 30 -3.08 -8.20 10.51
N ASP A 31 -4.08 -9.06 10.73
CA ASP A 31 -4.21 -10.03 11.82
C ASP A 31 -3.71 -11.43 11.47
N VAL A 32 -3.27 -11.64 10.23
CA VAL A 32 -2.64 -12.90 9.80
C VAL A 32 -1.12 -12.76 9.64
N PRO A 33 -0.34 -13.85 9.75
CA PRO A 33 1.12 -13.81 9.65
C PRO A 33 1.65 -13.13 8.38
N GLU A 34 0.92 -13.24 7.28
CA GLU A 34 1.26 -12.66 5.98
C GLU A 34 1.22 -11.11 5.99
N GLY A 35 0.37 -10.52 6.83
CA GLY A 35 0.07 -9.08 6.84
C GLY A 35 -0.76 -8.64 5.63
N LEU A 36 -1.30 -7.43 5.66
CA LEU A 36 -2.01 -6.87 4.51
C LEU A 36 -1.02 -6.62 3.36
N HIS A 37 -1.30 -7.18 2.19
CA HIS A 37 -0.53 -6.98 0.97
C HIS A 37 -1.26 -6.00 0.06
N VAL A 38 -0.55 -5.00 -0.44
CA VAL A 38 -1.08 -3.99 -1.36
C VAL A 38 -0.18 -3.93 -2.58
N ARG A 39 -0.73 -4.33 -3.72
CA ARG A 39 -0.04 -4.28 -5.01
C ARG A 39 -0.29 -2.94 -5.69
N PHE A 40 0.81 -2.27 -6.00
CA PHE A 40 0.87 -1.11 -6.88
C PHE A 40 1.33 -1.53 -8.26
N TRP A 41 0.56 -1.16 -9.28
CA TRP A 41 0.80 -1.49 -10.67
C TRP A 41 0.94 -0.23 -11.53
N ALA A 42 1.79 -0.31 -12.55
CA ALA A 42 1.87 0.66 -13.65
C ALA A 42 2.28 -0.08 -14.93
N ALA A 43 1.68 0.28 -16.07
CA ALA A 43 1.80 -0.49 -17.32
C ALA A 43 3.24 -0.78 -17.80
N THR A 44 4.19 0.11 -17.51
CA THR A 44 5.57 0.03 -18.00
C THR A 44 6.60 -0.16 -16.88
N LYS A 45 6.16 -0.49 -15.66
CA LYS A 45 7.04 -0.58 -14.49
C LYS A 45 6.80 -1.87 -13.70
N PRO A 46 7.82 -2.41 -13.02
CA PRO A 46 7.63 -3.55 -12.13
C PRO A 46 6.61 -3.24 -11.02
N ASP A 47 5.86 -4.25 -10.61
CA ASP A 47 4.94 -4.09 -9.48
C ASP A 47 5.69 -3.75 -8.19
N VAL A 48 5.05 -2.93 -7.37
CA VAL A 48 5.51 -2.64 -6.02
C VAL A 48 4.53 -3.23 -5.03
N MET A 49 5.01 -4.14 -4.18
CA MET A 49 4.22 -4.68 -3.07
C MET A 49 4.52 -3.91 -1.79
N VAL A 50 3.49 -3.43 -1.12
CA VAL A 50 3.55 -2.93 0.25
C VAL A 50 2.94 -3.99 1.17
N VAL A 51 3.61 -4.31 2.27
CA VAL A 51 3.12 -5.21 3.31
C VAL A 51 3.02 -4.46 4.62
N THR A 52 1.94 -4.63 5.36
CA THR A 52 1.78 -4.03 6.70
C THR A 52 1.04 -4.95 7.66
N HIS A 53 1.47 -4.96 8.92
CA HIS A 53 0.72 -5.52 10.04
C HIS A 53 0.10 -4.42 10.92
N ASN A 54 0.37 -3.15 10.59
CA ASN A 54 -0.11 -2.01 11.34
C ASN A 54 -1.54 -1.64 10.90
N ARG A 55 -2.49 -1.76 11.84
CA ARG A 55 -3.90 -1.43 11.60
C ARG A 55 -4.12 0.02 11.15
N ALA A 56 -3.39 0.99 11.70
CA ALA A 56 -3.55 2.38 11.30
C ALA A 56 -3.06 2.63 9.86
N VAL A 57 -2.00 1.93 9.45
CA VAL A 57 -1.52 1.97 8.05
C VAL A 57 -2.53 1.32 7.12
N HIS A 58 -3.10 0.18 7.50
CA HIS A 58 -4.18 -0.47 6.75
C HIS A 58 -5.38 0.48 6.55
N GLU A 59 -5.86 1.14 7.60
CA GLU A 59 -6.96 2.11 7.47
C GLU A 59 -6.60 3.30 6.57
N ALA A 60 -5.33 3.75 6.58
CA ALA A 60 -4.86 4.81 5.71
C ALA A 60 -4.79 4.37 4.23
N ILE A 61 -4.41 3.12 3.96
CA ILE A 61 -4.42 2.50 2.62
C ILE A 61 -5.86 2.43 2.09
N LEU A 62 -6.82 1.95 2.90
CA LEU A 62 -8.21 1.85 2.49
C LEU A 62 -8.82 3.21 2.12
N ARG A 63 -8.52 4.25 2.91
CA ARG A 63 -8.93 5.63 2.61
C ARG A 63 -8.34 6.11 1.28
N TYR A 64 -7.04 5.91 1.08
CA TYR A 64 -6.35 6.29 -0.15
C TYR A 64 -6.93 5.62 -1.41
N ASP A 65 -7.36 4.35 -1.32
CA ASP A 65 -7.98 3.64 -2.44
C ASP A 65 -9.39 4.16 -2.76
N THR A 66 -10.13 4.59 -1.73
CA THR A 66 -11.52 5.05 -1.86
C THR A 66 -11.63 6.52 -2.30
N GLU A 67 -10.70 7.37 -1.87
CA GLU A 67 -10.73 8.83 -2.11
C GLU A 67 -10.10 9.26 -3.44
N ARG A 68 -9.79 8.30 -4.31
CA ARG A 68 -8.98 8.52 -5.53
C ARG A 68 -9.79 8.75 -6.79
#